data_AF-A0A654CAY3-F1
#
_entry.id   AF-A0A654CAY3-F1
#
_cell.length_a   1.000
_cell.length_b   1.000
_cell.length_c   1.000
_cell.angle_alpha   90.00
_cell.angle_beta   90.00
_cell.angle_gamma   90.00
#
_symmetry.space_group_name_H-M   'P 1'
#
loop_
_entity.id
_entity.type
_entity.pdbx_description
1 polymer ?
#
loop_
_entity_poly.entity_id
_entity_poly.type
_entity_poly.pdbx_seq_one_letter_code
_entity_poly.pdbx_strand_id
1 'polypeptide(L)'
;MYEPLKDSAAITAANQFFDDLVALADPDNQLPLLRPQVEEYRWETLNHSRHPMTRNQLNGFLGGLVVAGALSPEQGHALSQRLNQGHSAGWL
;
A
#
# COMPACT_ATOMS: atom_id res chain seq x y z
N MET A 1 12.73 -2.98 -17.34
CA MET A 1 13.35 -2.81 -16.03
C MET A 1 12.67 -1.59 -15.42
N TYR A 2 11.90 -1.76 -14.36
CA TYR A 2 11.26 -0.60 -13.69
C TYR A 2 12.32 0.12 -12.87
N GLU A 3 12.25 1.44 -12.82
CA GLU A 3 13.22 2.24 -12.07
C GLU A 3 12.78 2.41 -10.61
N PRO A 4 13.73 2.47 -9.67
CA PRO A 4 13.42 2.89 -8.31
C PRO A 4 12.81 4.29 -8.27
N LEU A 5 12.00 4.53 -7.25
CA LEU A 5 11.57 5.88 -6.90
C LEU A 5 12.78 6.72 -6.49
N LYS A 6 12.92 7.89 -7.12
CA LYS A 6 14.03 8.83 -6.87
C LYS A 6 13.58 10.11 -6.18
N ASP A 7 12.31 10.47 -6.33
CA ASP A 7 11.75 11.68 -5.72
C ASP A 7 11.53 11.46 -4.21
N SER A 8 12.12 12.34 -3.40
CA SER A 8 12.12 12.17 -1.93
C SER A 8 10.73 12.36 -1.33
N ALA A 9 9.90 13.24 -1.89
CA ALA A 9 8.53 13.45 -1.43
C ALA A 9 7.67 12.22 -1.76
N ALA A 10 7.87 11.64 -2.93
CA ALA A 10 7.22 10.43 -3.40
C ALA A 10 7.60 9.19 -2.57
N ILE A 11 8.88 9.04 -2.22
CA ILE A 11 9.35 7.99 -1.30
C ILE A 11 8.69 8.14 0.07
N THR A 12 8.64 9.38 0.59
CA THR A 12 8.02 9.67 1.89
C THR A 12 6.54 9.34 1.88
N ALA A 13 5.83 9.74 0.83
CA ALA A 13 4.41 9.47 0.66
C ALA A 13 4.11 7.96 0.55
N ALA A 14 4.94 7.21 -0.18
CA ALA A 14 4.82 5.76 -0.30
C ALA A 14 5.00 5.09 1.07
N ASN A 15 6.06 5.44 1.80
CA ASN A 15 6.31 4.88 3.14
C ASN A 15 5.16 5.18 4.10
N GLN A 16 4.68 6.43 4.14
CA GLN A 16 3.54 6.81 4.98
C GLN A 16 2.28 6.02 4.64
N PHE A 17 2.01 5.77 3.35
CA PHE A 17 0.88 4.94 2.94
C PHE A 17 0.96 3.53 3.53
N PHE A 18 2.13 2.89 3.46
CA PHE A 18 2.32 1.54 3.99
C PHE A 18 2.32 1.48 5.52
N ASP A 19 2.87 2.49 6.18
CA ASP A 19 2.81 2.61 7.64
C ASP A 19 1.36 2.75 8.13
N ASP A 20 0.58 3.61 7.47
CA ASP A 20 -0.84 3.80 7.78
C ASP A 20 -1.65 2.53 7.49
N LEU A 21 -1.35 1.82 6.40
CA LEU A 21 -2.01 0.56 6.07
C LEU A 21 -1.84 -0.47 7.20
N VAL A 22 -0.61 -0.65 7.70
CA VAL A 22 -0.35 -1.59 8.80
C VAL A 22 -1.04 -1.12 10.08
N ALA A 23 -0.92 0.16 10.42
CA ALA A 23 -1.51 0.70 11.65
C ALA A 23 -3.05 0.58 11.67
N LEU A 24 -3.70 0.71 10.51
CA LEU A 24 -5.15 0.57 10.39
C LEU A 24 -5.62 -0.89 10.37
N ALA A 25 -4.90 -1.76 9.65
CA ALA A 25 -5.34 -3.14 9.44
C ALA A 25 -4.95 -4.11 10.58
N ASP A 26 -3.94 -3.76 11.38
CA ASP A 26 -3.51 -4.58 12.53
C ASP A 26 -3.00 -3.71 13.69
N PRO A 27 -3.88 -2.91 14.32
CA PRO A 27 -3.48 -2.00 15.40
C PRO A 27 -2.92 -2.73 16.63
N ASP A 28 -3.41 -3.94 16.90
CA ASP A 28 -3.03 -4.76 18.05
C ASP A 28 -1.95 -5.81 17.72
N ASN A 29 -1.40 -5.78 16.49
CA ASN A 29 -0.35 -6.70 16.01
C ASN A 29 -0.72 -8.19 16.16
N GLN A 30 -1.98 -8.53 15.86
CA GLN A 30 -2.58 -9.86 15.94
C GLN A 30 -2.51 -10.63 14.61
N LEU A 31 -2.15 -9.97 13.50
CA LEU A 31 -2.03 -10.58 12.18
C LEU A 31 -0.54 -10.77 11.84
N PRO A 32 0.10 -11.88 12.28
CA PRO A 32 1.56 -12.05 12.20
C PRO A 32 2.13 -12.02 10.77
N LEU A 33 1.28 -12.28 9.76
CA LEU A 33 1.66 -12.28 8.35
C LEU A 33 1.31 -10.97 7.63
N LEU A 34 0.57 -10.05 8.26
CA LEU A 34 0.18 -8.79 7.61
C LEU A 34 1.41 -7.93 7.31
N ARG A 35 2.22 -7.64 8.32
CA ARG A 35 3.38 -6.76 8.18
C ARG A 35 4.38 -7.28 7.13
N PRO A 36 4.82 -8.56 7.15
CA PRO A 36 5.66 -9.10 6.08
C PRO A 36 5.08 -8.89 4.68
N GLN A 37 3.78 -9.16 4.50
CA GLN A 37 3.13 -9.01 3.20
C GLN A 37 3.08 -7.54 2.73
N VAL A 38 2.86 -6.60 3.66
CA VAL A 38 2.87 -5.17 3.34
C VAL A 38 4.27 -4.68 3.00
N GLU A 39 5.32 -5.17 3.66
CA GLU A 39 6.70 -4.81 3.36
C GLU A 39 7.15 -5.31 1.97
N GLU A 40 6.63 -6.44 1.48
CA GLU A 40 6.87 -6.88 0.10
C GLU A 40 6.32 -5.87 -0.92
N TYR A 41 5.09 -5.40 -0.71
CA TYR A 41 4.52 -4.36 -1.56
C TYR A 41 5.27 -3.04 -1.45
N ARG A 42 5.70 -2.66 -0.24
CA ARG A 42 6.53 -1.46 -0.03
C ARG A 42 7.82 -1.56 -0.83
N TRP A 43 8.53 -2.67 -0.71
CA TRP A 43 9.76 -2.89 -1.44
C TRP A 43 9.54 -2.79 -2.95
N GLU A 44 8.49 -3.45 -3.46
CA GLU A 44 8.16 -3.42 -4.88
C GLU A 44 7.83 -2.00 -5.35
N THR A 45 7.00 -1.27 -4.60
CA THR A 45 6.68 0.12 -4.91
C THR A 45 7.93 1.00 -4.98
N LEU A 46 8.83 0.90 -4.00
CA LEU A 46 10.02 1.75 -3.93
C LEU A 46 11.08 1.41 -4.99
N ASN A 47 11.22 0.13 -5.35
CA ASN A 47 12.30 -0.32 -6.24
C ASN A 47 11.85 -0.49 -7.70
N HIS A 48 10.55 -0.71 -7.94
CA HIS A 48 9.96 -0.93 -9.25
C HIS A 48 8.78 0.02 -9.47
N SER A 49 9.07 1.33 -9.40
CA SER A 49 8.03 2.35 -9.52
C SER A 49 7.26 2.20 -10.83
N ARG A 50 5.94 2.44 -10.78
CA ARG A 50 5.01 2.34 -11.91
C ARG A 50 4.82 0.93 -12.47
N HIS A 51 5.18 -0.12 -11.73
CA HIS A 51 4.84 -1.48 -12.11
C HIS A 51 3.31 -1.67 -12.04
N PRO A 52 2.60 -1.84 -13.18
CA PRO A 52 1.13 -1.80 -13.22
C PRO A 52 0.50 -2.95 -12.42
N MET A 53 1.21 -4.06 -12.24
CA MET A 53 0.75 -5.20 -11.43
C MET A 53 0.67 -4.87 -9.94
N THR A 54 1.59 -4.05 -9.41
CA THR A 54 1.67 -3.73 -7.98
C THR A 54 0.41 -2.98 -7.52
N ARG A 55 -0.09 -2.05 -8.35
CA ARG A 55 -1.35 -1.35 -8.08
C ARG A 55 -2.55 -2.30 -8.04
N ASN A 56 -2.65 -3.22 -8.99
CA ASN A 56 -3.77 -4.15 -9.06
C ASN A 56 -3.75 -5.13 -7.88
N GLN A 57 -2.57 -5.62 -7.51
CA GLN A 57 -2.38 -6.47 -6.34
C GLN A 57 -2.71 -5.74 -5.04
N LEU A 58 -2.29 -4.49 -4.89
CA LEU A 58 -2.63 -3.67 -3.72
C LEU A 58 -4.13 -3.42 -3.61
N ASN A 59 -4.83 -3.12 -4.71
CA ASN A 59 -6.28 -2.99 -4.70
C ASN A 59 -6.98 -4.30 -4.28
N GLY A 60 -6.54 -5.44 -4.81
CA GLY A 60 -7.05 -6.75 -4.42
C GLY A 60 -6.80 -7.05 -2.95
N PHE A 61 -5.60 -6.74 -2.46
CA PHE A 61 -5.20 -6.90 -1.06
C PHE A 61 -6.05 -6.04 -0.12
N LEU A 62 -6.26 -4.76 -0.44
CA LEU A 62 -7.16 -3.86 0.31
C LEU A 62 -8.58 -4.41 0.34
N GLY A 63 -9.10 -4.89 -0.78
CA GLY A 63 -10.42 -5.55 -0.83
C GLY A 63 -10.48 -6.78 0.07
N GLY A 64 -9.44 -7.60 0.08
CA GLY A 64 -9.31 -8.75 0.98
C GLY A 64 -9.33 -8.36 2.45
N LEU A 65 -8.63 -7.31 2.85
CA LEU A 65 -8.62 -6.81 4.23
C LEU A 65 -10.00 -6.29 4.68
N VAL A 66 -10.74 -5.63 3.78
CA VAL A 66 -12.12 -5.19 4.06
C VAL A 66 -13.05 -6.40 4.23
N VAL A 67 -12.98 -7.39 3.33
CA VAL A 67 -13.82 -8.59 3.39
C VAL A 67 -13.51 -9.43 4.64
N ALA A 68 -12.24 -9.49 5.05
CA ALA A 68 -11.81 -10.17 6.26
C ALA A 68 -12.15 -9.42 7.56
N GLY A 69 -12.66 -8.19 7.47
CA GLY A 69 -12.99 -7.34 8.61
C GLY A 69 -11.77 -6.71 9.31
N ALA A 70 -10.57 -6.83 8.74
CA ALA A 70 -9.36 -6.16 9.23
C ALA A 70 -9.39 -4.64 8.96
N LEU A 71 -10.13 -4.22 7.93
CA LEU A 71 -10.43 -2.82 7.66
C LEU A 71 -11.94 -2.60 7.61
N SER A 72 -12.40 -1.44 8.09
CA SER A 72 -13.76 -0.98 7.80
C SER A 72 -13.91 -0.62 6.32
N PRO A 73 -15.13 -0.64 5.75
CA PRO A 73 -15.37 -0.19 4.38
C PRO A 73 -14.85 1.23 4.11
N GLU A 74 -14.98 2.14 5.07
CA GLU A 74 -14.53 3.53 4.98
C GLU A 74 -13.00 3.61 4.95
N GLN A 75 -12.32 2.85 5.81
CA GLN A 75 -10.85 2.77 5.82
C GLN A 75 -10.33 2.20 4.51
N GLY A 76 -10.95 1.12 4.01
CA GLY A 76 -10.61 0.52 2.73
C GLY A 76 -10.82 1.48 1.56
N HIS A 77 -11.90 2.25 1.57
CA HIS A 77 -12.17 3.28 0.56
C HIS A 77 -11.12 4.41 0.60
N ALA A 78 -10.79 4.92 1.79
CA ALA A 78 -9.79 5.97 1.97
C ALA A 78 -8.40 5.53 1.50
N LEU A 79 -7.98 4.31 1.84
CA LEU A 79 -6.71 3.75 1.37
C LEU A 79 -6.71 3.54 -0.15
N SER A 80 -7.81 3.06 -0.73
CA SER A 80 -7.95 2.90 -2.18
C SER A 80 -7.86 4.25 -2.92
N GLN A 81 -8.46 5.31 -2.37
CA GLN A 81 -8.33 6.66 -2.92
C GLN A 81 -6.88 7.16 -2.88
N ARG A 82 -6.19 6.98 -1.75
CA ARG A 82 -4.77 7.35 -1.61
C ARG A 82 -3.87 6.58 -2.58
N LEU A 83 -4.15 5.29 -2.79
CA LEU A 83 -3.44 4.47 -3.77
C LEU A 83 -3.60 5.03 -5.20
N ASN A 84 -4.82 5.44 -5.57
CA ASN A 84 -5.08 6.07 -6.87
C ASN A 84 -4.40 7.43 -7.01
N GLN A 85 -4.36 8.23 -5.94
CA GLN A 85 -3.63 9.50 -5.93
C GLN A 85 -2.12 9.27 -6.07
N GLY A 86 -1.58 8.22 -5.43
CA GLY A 86 -0.17 7.85 -5.54
C GLY A 86 0.26 7.48 -6.95
N HIS A 87 -0.63 6.81 -7.68
CA HIS A 87 -0.43 6.55 -9.10
C HIS A 87 -0.33 7.83 -9.93
N SER A 88 -1.27 8.76 -9.74
CA SER A 88 -1.25 10.06 -10.42
C SER A 88 -0.03 10.92 -10.03
N ALA A 89 0.45 10.78 -8.79
CA ALA A 89 1.65 11.45 -8.26
C ALA A 89 2.96 10.77 -8.68
N GLY A 90 2.90 9.64 -9.38
CA GLY A 90 4.05 8.98 -9.99
C GLY A 90 4.87 8.08 -9.08
N TRP A 91 4.38 7.77 -7.87
CA TRP A 91 5.01 6.79 -6.96
C TRP A 91 4.40 5.39 -7.02
N LEU A 92 3.36 5.20 -7.83
CA LEU A 92 2.71 3.92 -8.05
C LEU A 92 2.32 3.73 -9.52
#